data_AF-A0A6U7X8D5-F1
#
_entry.id   AF-A0A6U7X8D5-F1
#
_cell.length_a   1.000
_cell.length_b   1.000
_cell.length_c   1.000
_cell.angle_alpha   90.00
_cell.angle_beta   90.00
_cell.angle_gamma   90.00
#
_symmetry.space_group_name_H-M   'P 1'
#
loop_
_entity.id
_entity.type
_entity.pdbx_description
1 polymer ?
#
loop_
_entity_poly.entity_id
_entity_poly.type
_entity_poly.pdbx_seq_one_letter_code
_entity_poly.pdbx_strand_id
1 'polypeptide(L)'
;GGMARGGGVPQAAGEGRVRGRSGGRPRRGSSASATARPVTGLSTDWGVSPEEAQQLLDKWYDARPEVRAWQEQIKRDAHAYGWSKTLMGRYRRLHSINHPSKAKQAHMERAAINTPVQGGAADIVILAMVKLQQSEKLKALGYRLLLQIHDEVIVEGPEEHVEEAQAEVVRCMEEPWDDYGLERLKVRLEVDADHAHSWYEAK
;
A
#
# COMPACT_ATOMS: atom_id res chain seq x y z
N GLY A 1 -1.41 65.69 16.14
CA GLY A 1 -0.40 65.03 16.99
C GLY A 1 -0.84 63.60 17.27
N GLY A 2 0.12 62.68 17.39
CA GLY A 2 -0.10 61.38 18.02
C GLY A 2 -0.07 60.18 17.08
N MET A 3 1.00 59.40 17.17
CA MET A 3 1.31 58.16 16.45
C MET A 3 0.76 56.90 17.16
N ALA A 4 0.64 55.83 16.36
CA ALA A 4 0.96 54.42 16.63
C ALA A 4 0.05 53.55 17.53
N ARG A 5 -0.39 52.41 16.97
CA ARG A 5 0.19 51.04 17.05
C ARG A 5 -0.89 50.09 16.47
N GLY A 6 -0.65 49.30 15.43
CA GLY A 6 0.36 48.24 15.37
C GLY A 6 -0.18 46.97 16.02
N GLY A 7 -1.21 46.35 15.44
CA GLY A 7 -1.74 45.05 15.84
C GLY A 7 -1.52 44.05 14.70
N GLY A 8 -0.34 43.42 14.70
CA GLY A 8 -0.03 42.32 13.79
C GLY A 8 -0.97 41.14 14.06
N VAL A 9 -1.53 40.58 12.99
CA VAL A 9 -2.13 39.26 13.00
C VAL A 9 -1.04 38.26 13.42
N PRO A 10 -1.28 37.35 14.37
CA PRO A 10 -0.32 36.29 14.68
C PRO A 10 -0.02 35.52 13.39
N GLN A 11 1.24 35.49 13.00
CA GLN A 11 1.73 34.62 11.94
C GLN A 11 1.42 33.19 12.36
N ALA A 12 0.70 32.45 11.51
CA ALA A 12 0.44 31.03 11.74
C ALA A 12 1.78 30.31 11.93
N ALA A 13 1.95 29.63 13.06
CA ALA A 13 3.06 28.71 13.25
C ALA A 13 3.09 27.72 12.08
N GLY A 14 4.25 27.49 11.49
CA GLY A 14 4.41 26.63 10.31
C GLY A 14 3.81 25.24 10.54
N GLU A 15 2.91 24.81 9.66
CA GLU A 15 2.42 23.44 9.63
C GLU A 15 3.49 22.55 8.95
N GLY A 16 4.20 21.75 9.74
CA GLY A 16 5.09 20.72 9.23
C GLY A 16 4.29 19.46 8.87
N ARG A 17 4.42 18.97 7.63
CA ARG A 17 3.79 17.72 7.19
C ARG A 17 4.85 16.66 6.95
N VAL A 18 4.60 15.45 7.45
CA VAL A 18 5.44 14.28 7.17
C VAL A 18 4.66 13.32 6.27
N ARG A 19 5.31 12.89 5.20
CA ARG A 19 4.88 11.83 4.28
C ARG A 19 5.66 10.57 4.60
N GLY A 20 4.97 9.46 4.79
CA GLY A 20 5.58 8.13 4.86
C GLY A 20 5.03 7.26 3.73
N ARG A 21 5.90 6.58 2.99
CA ARG A 21 5.57 5.67 1.87
C ARG A 21 6.20 4.31 2.11
N SER A 22 5.38 3.26 2.23
CA SER A 22 5.90 1.89 2.34
C SER A 22 6.24 1.32 0.96
N GLY A 23 7.52 1.05 0.69
CA GLY A 23 8.01 0.35 -0.50
C GLY A 23 8.71 1.22 -1.56
N GLY A 24 9.85 0.74 -2.08
CA GLY A 24 10.62 1.42 -3.14
C GLY A 24 9.89 1.55 -4.48
N ARG A 25 10.35 2.46 -5.36
CA ARG A 25 9.77 2.67 -6.70
C ARG A 25 9.71 1.35 -7.49
N PRO A 26 8.54 0.92 -8.00
CA PRO A 26 8.44 -0.33 -8.73
C PRO A 26 9.25 -0.28 -10.03
N ARG A 27 10.12 -1.26 -10.24
CA ARG A 27 10.78 -1.49 -11.53
C ARG A 27 9.75 -2.06 -12.52
N ARG A 28 9.82 -1.67 -13.80
CA ARG A 28 8.94 -2.24 -14.84
C ARG A 28 8.99 -3.78 -14.77
N GLY A 29 7.82 -4.43 -14.66
CA GLY A 29 7.71 -5.89 -14.64
C GLY A 29 7.95 -6.59 -13.29
N SER A 30 8.09 -5.87 -12.17
CA SER A 30 8.48 -6.49 -10.89
C SER A 30 7.33 -6.89 -9.96
N SER A 31 6.08 -6.51 -10.21
CA SER A 31 4.98 -6.76 -9.25
C SER A 31 4.26 -8.09 -9.52
N ALA A 32 4.01 -8.87 -8.45
CA ALA A 32 3.17 -10.07 -8.52
C ALA A 32 1.75 -9.74 -9.05
N SER A 33 1.28 -8.51 -8.85
CA SER A 33 0.01 -8.02 -9.42
C SER A 33 0.03 -7.88 -10.95
N ALA A 34 1.19 -7.63 -11.56
CA ALA A 34 1.32 -7.58 -13.02
C ALA A 34 1.09 -8.97 -13.63
N THR A 35 1.52 -10.04 -12.96
CA THR A 35 1.41 -11.41 -13.48
C THR A 35 -0.01 -11.99 -13.49
N ALA A 36 -0.94 -11.35 -12.77
CA ALA A 36 -2.37 -11.66 -12.84
C ALA A 36 -3.11 -10.94 -13.98
N ARG A 37 -2.42 -10.09 -14.76
CA ARG A 37 -3.00 -9.39 -15.93
C ARG A 37 -2.95 -10.29 -17.18
N PRO A 38 -3.92 -10.13 -18.10
CA PRO A 38 -3.83 -10.79 -19.40
C PRO A 38 -2.63 -10.23 -20.20
N VAL A 39 -2.07 -11.06 -21.08
CA VAL A 39 -0.93 -10.72 -21.96
C VAL A 39 -1.17 -9.45 -22.75
N THR A 40 -2.41 -9.22 -23.20
CA THR A 40 -2.80 -8.00 -23.92
C THR A 40 -2.64 -6.73 -23.06
N GLY A 41 -2.93 -6.84 -21.76
CA GLY A 41 -2.68 -5.77 -20.80
C GLY A 41 -1.19 -5.54 -20.58
N LEU A 42 -0.41 -6.62 -20.44
CA LEU A 42 1.05 -6.55 -20.28
C LEU A 42 1.74 -5.94 -21.51
N SER A 43 1.32 -6.34 -22.70
CA SER A 43 1.78 -5.77 -23.97
C SER A 43 1.58 -4.25 -23.99
N THR A 44 0.41 -3.78 -23.55
CA THR A 44 0.12 -2.34 -23.45
C THR A 44 1.00 -1.65 -22.40
N ASP A 45 1.11 -2.22 -21.20
CA ASP A 45 1.90 -1.65 -20.09
C ASP A 45 3.40 -1.56 -20.42
N TRP A 46 3.91 -2.54 -21.17
CA TRP A 46 5.32 -2.65 -21.53
C TRP A 46 5.66 -1.98 -22.86
N GLY A 47 4.67 -1.68 -23.69
CA GLY A 47 4.87 -1.10 -25.01
C GLY A 47 5.56 -2.06 -25.98
N VAL A 48 5.25 -3.35 -25.88
CA VAL A 48 5.82 -4.44 -26.70
C VAL A 48 4.71 -5.24 -27.37
N SER A 49 5.05 -6.06 -28.37
CA SER A 49 4.06 -6.95 -29.00
C SER A 49 3.47 -7.97 -28.01
N PRO A 50 2.26 -8.51 -28.26
CA PRO A 50 1.69 -9.59 -27.45
C PRO A 50 2.60 -10.80 -27.33
N GLU A 51 3.31 -11.16 -28.40
CA GLU A 51 4.25 -12.26 -28.45
C GLU A 51 5.46 -12.00 -27.52
N GLU A 52 6.06 -10.80 -27.60
CA GLU A 52 7.15 -10.41 -26.71
C GLU A 52 6.70 -10.34 -25.25
N ALA A 53 5.49 -9.83 -24.99
CA ALA A 53 4.92 -9.81 -23.64
C ALA A 53 4.75 -11.23 -23.08
N GLN A 54 4.26 -12.17 -23.90
CA GLN A 54 4.14 -13.57 -23.50
C GLN A 54 5.51 -14.18 -23.18
N GLN A 55 6.51 -13.96 -24.04
CA GLN A 55 7.87 -14.48 -23.83
C GLN A 55 8.52 -13.92 -22.56
N LEU A 56 8.33 -12.62 -22.28
CA LEU A 56 8.83 -12.00 -21.06
C LEU A 56 8.13 -12.55 -19.82
N LEU A 57 6.81 -12.76 -19.90
CA LEU A 57 6.03 -13.34 -18.81
C LEU A 57 6.46 -14.79 -18.54
N ASP A 58 6.70 -15.59 -19.57
CA ASP A 58 7.16 -16.98 -19.42
C ASP A 58 8.54 -17.05 -18.78
N LYS A 59 9.50 -16.26 -19.27
CA LYS A 59 10.83 -16.15 -18.64
C LYS A 59 10.76 -15.74 -17.16
N TRP A 60 9.82 -14.87 -16.82
CA TRP A 60 9.60 -14.46 -15.42
C TRP A 60 9.07 -15.61 -14.58
N TYR A 61 8.13 -16.40 -15.10
CA TYR A 61 7.59 -17.57 -14.41
C TYR A 61 8.61 -18.70 -14.29
N ASP A 62 9.46 -18.89 -15.30
CA ASP A 62 10.56 -19.86 -15.24
C ASP A 62 11.57 -19.51 -14.14
N ALA A 63 11.81 -18.21 -13.92
CA ALA A 63 12.65 -17.73 -12.83
C ALA A 63 11.95 -17.75 -11.45
N ARG A 64 10.61 -17.88 -11.42
CA ARG A 64 9.78 -17.83 -10.19
C ARG A 64 8.66 -18.89 -10.23
N PRO A 65 8.99 -20.18 -10.34
CA PRO A 65 8.00 -21.26 -10.46
C PRO A 65 7.07 -21.34 -9.23
N GLU A 66 7.55 -20.94 -8.06
CA GLU A 66 6.78 -20.87 -6.83
C GLU A 66 5.57 -19.93 -6.91
N VAL A 67 5.69 -18.83 -7.68
CA VAL A 67 4.56 -17.90 -7.87
C VAL A 67 3.47 -18.55 -8.70
N ARG A 68 3.83 -19.26 -9.77
CA ARG A 68 2.87 -19.98 -10.61
C ARG A 68 2.17 -21.07 -9.80
N ALA A 69 2.93 -21.86 -9.04
CA ALA A 69 2.38 -22.90 -8.17
C ALA A 69 1.41 -22.32 -7.12
N TRP A 70 1.77 -21.18 -6.51
CA TRP A 70 0.90 -20.47 -5.58
C TRP A 70 -0.39 -19.96 -6.24
N GLN A 71 -0.31 -19.35 -7.43
CA GLN A 71 -1.50 -18.88 -8.14
C GLN A 71 -2.46 -20.01 -8.49
N GLU A 72 -1.95 -21.15 -8.97
CA GLU A 72 -2.76 -22.33 -9.25
C GLU A 72 -3.38 -22.91 -7.98
N GLN A 73 -2.67 -22.91 -6.86
CA GLN A 73 -3.24 -23.28 -5.57
C GLN A 73 -4.41 -22.35 -5.19
N ILE A 74 -4.23 -21.03 -5.28
CA ILE A 74 -5.28 -20.06 -4.97
C ILE A 74 -6.52 -20.24 -5.87
N LYS A 75 -6.34 -20.54 -7.16
CA LYS A 75 -7.46 -20.85 -8.07
C LYS A 75 -8.20 -22.10 -7.61
N ARG A 76 -7.48 -23.19 -7.29
CA ARG A 76 -8.10 -24.44 -6.79
C ARG A 76 -8.91 -24.20 -5.53
N ASP A 77 -8.35 -23.47 -4.56
CA ASP A 77 -9.03 -23.12 -3.32
C ASP A 77 -10.26 -22.26 -3.58
N ALA A 78 -10.17 -21.28 -4.48
CA ALA A 78 -11.30 -20.45 -4.87
C ALA A 78 -12.45 -21.26 -5.49
N HIS A 79 -12.13 -22.24 -6.33
CA HIS A 79 -13.12 -23.15 -6.92
C HIS A 79 -13.79 -24.05 -5.88
N ALA A 80 -13.01 -24.56 -4.92
CA ALA A 80 -13.48 -25.45 -3.86
C ALA A 80 -14.35 -24.71 -2.84
N TYR A 81 -13.93 -23.53 -2.40
CA TYR A 81 -14.55 -22.82 -1.28
C TYR A 81 -15.52 -21.70 -1.71
N GLY A 82 -15.40 -21.17 -2.92
CA GLY A 82 -16.22 -20.04 -3.40
C GLY A 82 -15.80 -18.68 -2.84
N TRP A 83 -14.64 -18.58 -2.19
CA TRP A 83 -14.09 -17.35 -1.63
C TRP A 83 -12.56 -17.34 -1.64
N SER A 84 -11.98 -16.16 -1.48
CA SER A 84 -10.55 -15.94 -1.20
C SER A 84 -10.39 -15.04 0.03
N LYS A 85 -9.24 -15.07 0.70
CA LYS A 85 -8.99 -14.30 1.93
C LYS A 85 -7.69 -13.52 1.87
N THR A 86 -7.65 -12.40 2.59
CA THR A 86 -6.41 -11.65 2.84
C THR A 86 -5.54 -12.34 3.89
N LEU A 87 -4.30 -11.85 4.08
CA LEU A 87 -3.40 -12.32 5.13
C LEU A 87 -4.03 -12.22 6.52
N MET A 88 -4.79 -11.15 6.79
CA MET A 88 -5.46 -10.91 8.06
C MET A 88 -6.87 -11.55 8.13
N GLY A 89 -7.21 -12.42 7.17
CA GLY A 89 -8.43 -13.24 7.22
C GLY A 89 -9.71 -12.59 6.69
N ARG A 90 -9.64 -11.41 6.07
CA ARG A 90 -10.81 -10.78 5.45
C ARG A 90 -11.23 -11.52 4.17
N TYR A 91 -12.49 -11.92 4.09
CA TYR A 91 -13.01 -12.71 2.97
C TYR A 91 -13.50 -11.84 1.80
N ARG A 92 -13.28 -12.35 0.58
CA ARG A 92 -13.95 -11.93 -0.64
C ARG A 92 -14.72 -13.11 -1.22
N ARG A 93 -16.05 -12.98 -1.33
CA ARG A 93 -16.91 -13.98 -2.01
C ARG A 93 -16.72 -13.91 -3.52
N LEU A 94 -16.64 -15.07 -4.16
CA LEU A 94 -16.37 -15.22 -5.60
C LEU A 94 -17.57 -15.87 -6.31
N HIS A 95 -18.71 -15.15 -6.35
CA HIS A 95 -20.00 -15.69 -6.78
C HIS A 95 -20.00 -16.37 -8.16
N SER A 96 -19.13 -15.94 -9.09
CA SER A 96 -19.07 -16.48 -10.46
C SER A 96 -17.87 -17.43 -10.70
N ILE A 97 -17.20 -17.92 -9.65
CA ILE A 97 -15.99 -18.74 -9.80
C ILE A 97 -16.28 -20.06 -10.53
N ASN A 98 -17.44 -20.66 -10.29
CA ASN A 98 -17.90 -21.89 -10.95
C ASN A 98 -18.91 -21.62 -12.09
N HIS A 99 -18.98 -20.38 -12.60
CA HIS A 99 -19.91 -20.04 -13.67
C HIS A 99 -19.46 -20.67 -15.01
N PRO A 100 -20.37 -21.21 -15.84
CA PRO A 100 -20.02 -21.77 -17.16
C PRO A 100 -19.32 -20.80 -18.14
N SER A 101 -19.39 -19.49 -17.88
CA SER A 101 -18.79 -18.48 -18.76
C SER A 101 -17.32 -18.35 -18.41
N LYS A 102 -16.45 -18.77 -19.33
CA LYS A 102 -15.00 -18.69 -19.14
C LYS A 102 -14.50 -17.29 -18.84
N ALA A 103 -15.13 -16.25 -19.40
CA ALA A 103 -14.81 -14.87 -19.09
C ALA A 103 -15.11 -14.50 -17.62
N LYS A 104 -16.28 -14.91 -17.11
CA LYS A 104 -16.67 -14.66 -15.70
C LYS A 104 -15.80 -15.47 -14.73
N GLN A 105 -15.53 -16.73 -15.06
CA GLN A 105 -14.62 -17.59 -14.29
C GLN A 105 -13.22 -16.96 -14.21
N ALA A 106 -12.61 -16.61 -15.35
CA ALA A 106 -11.27 -16.01 -15.39
C ALA A 106 -11.21 -14.68 -14.62
N HIS A 107 -12.27 -13.87 -14.65
CA HIS A 107 -12.36 -12.67 -13.82
C HIS A 107 -12.34 -13.00 -12.31
N MET A 108 -13.06 -14.04 -11.89
CA MET A 108 -13.07 -14.47 -10.48
C MET A 108 -11.76 -15.11 -10.05
N GLU A 109 -11.08 -15.86 -10.93
CA GLU A 109 -9.74 -16.38 -10.67
C GLU A 109 -8.73 -15.24 -10.43
N ARG A 110 -8.77 -14.19 -11.26
CA ARG A 110 -7.94 -12.98 -11.05
C ARG A 110 -8.29 -12.29 -9.73
N ALA A 111 -9.58 -12.17 -9.42
CA ALA A 111 -10.03 -11.63 -8.14
C ALA A 111 -9.52 -12.47 -6.96
N ALA A 112 -9.49 -13.79 -7.09
CA ALA A 112 -9.00 -14.71 -6.07
C ALA A 112 -7.50 -14.50 -5.80
N ILE A 113 -6.68 -14.38 -6.85
CA ILE A 113 -5.24 -14.12 -6.78
C ILE A 113 -4.94 -12.74 -6.20
N ASN A 114 -5.70 -11.72 -6.61
CA ASN A 114 -5.46 -10.34 -6.16
C ASN A 114 -5.88 -10.10 -4.71
N THR A 115 -6.85 -10.86 -4.18
CA THR A 115 -7.36 -10.69 -2.81
C THR A 115 -6.25 -10.81 -1.75
N PRO A 116 -5.44 -11.87 -1.68
CA PRO A 116 -4.36 -11.97 -0.70
C PRO A 116 -3.28 -10.90 -0.88
N VAL A 117 -2.98 -10.49 -2.11
CA VAL A 117 -1.91 -9.52 -2.40
C VAL A 117 -2.34 -8.08 -2.13
N GLN A 118 -3.34 -7.59 -2.88
CA GLN A 118 -3.80 -6.21 -2.77
C GLN A 118 -4.62 -5.99 -1.50
N GLY A 119 -5.46 -6.95 -1.15
CA GLY A 119 -6.24 -6.89 0.08
C GLY A 119 -5.34 -6.99 1.31
N GLY A 120 -4.32 -7.85 1.28
CA GLY A 120 -3.32 -7.94 2.35
C GLY A 120 -2.51 -6.64 2.50
N ALA A 121 -2.08 -6.02 1.40
CA ALA A 121 -1.43 -4.72 1.45
C ALA A 121 -2.32 -3.62 2.04
N ALA A 122 -3.61 -3.60 1.67
CA ALA A 122 -4.58 -2.67 2.26
C ALA A 122 -4.76 -2.90 3.77
N ASP A 123 -4.82 -4.17 4.20
CA ASP A 123 -4.94 -4.50 5.61
C ASP A 123 -3.72 -4.02 6.41
N ILE A 124 -2.50 -4.15 5.87
CA ILE A 124 -1.26 -3.64 6.47
C ILE A 124 -1.29 -2.12 6.63
N VAL A 125 -1.68 -1.39 5.59
CA VAL A 125 -1.76 0.08 5.65
C VAL A 125 -2.80 0.54 6.66
N ILE A 126 -3.97 -0.11 6.70
CA ILE A 126 -5.01 0.18 7.70
C ILE A 126 -4.47 -0.04 9.12
N LEU A 127 -3.71 -1.11 9.34
CA LEU A 127 -3.09 -1.38 10.64
C LEU A 127 -2.08 -0.30 11.03
N ALA A 128 -1.24 0.14 10.08
CA ALA A 128 -0.33 1.25 10.29
C ALA A 128 -1.08 2.56 10.61
N MET A 129 -2.19 2.85 9.92
CA MET A 129 -3.03 4.01 10.20
C MET A 129 -3.60 3.98 11.63
N VAL A 130 -4.08 2.83 12.09
CA VAL A 130 -4.58 2.67 13.46
C VAL A 130 -3.46 2.93 14.46
N LYS A 131 -2.26 2.37 14.23
CA LYS A 131 -1.10 2.57 15.10
C LYS A 131 -0.64 4.03 15.14
N LEU A 132 -0.58 4.70 13.99
CA LEU A 132 -0.28 6.15 13.89
C LEU A 132 -1.30 6.97 14.68
N GLN A 133 -2.60 6.70 14.51
CA GLN A 133 -3.66 7.41 15.22
C GLN A 133 -3.62 7.18 16.74
N GLN A 134 -3.13 6.01 17.17
CA GLN A 134 -2.98 5.66 18.58
C GLN A 134 -1.63 6.08 19.18
N SER A 135 -0.67 6.57 18.38
CA SER A 135 0.65 6.97 18.88
C SER A 135 0.55 8.14 19.85
N GLU A 136 0.78 7.85 21.13
CA GLU A 136 0.85 8.87 22.18
C GLU A 136 2.00 9.85 21.94
N LYS A 137 3.09 9.39 21.30
CA LYS A 137 4.21 10.26 20.93
C LYS A 137 3.76 11.29 19.88
N LEU A 138 3.12 10.87 18.78
CA LEU A 138 2.62 11.82 17.77
C LEU A 138 1.64 12.83 18.37
N LYS A 139 0.71 12.36 19.23
CA LYS A 139 -0.24 13.24 19.91
C LYS A 139 0.45 14.26 20.82
N ALA A 140 1.46 13.84 21.58
CA ALA A 140 2.23 14.74 22.45
C ALA A 140 3.01 15.79 21.65
N LEU A 141 3.48 15.44 20.45
CA LEU A 141 4.12 16.37 19.51
C LEU A 141 3.12 17.27 18.76
N GLY A 142 1.81 17.09 18.95
CA GLY A 142 0.77 17.86 18.25
C GLY A 142 0.48 17.39 16.82
N TYR A 143 0.94 16.19 16.44
CA TYR A 143 0.71 15.61 15.12
C TYR A 143 -0.58 14.80 15.06
N ARG A 144 -1.25 14.86 13.91
CA ARG A 144 -2.40 14.00 13.60
C ARG A 144 -2.33 13.43 12.19
N LEU A 145 -2.90 12.23 12.01
CA LEU A 145 -3.11 11.65 10.69
C LEU A 145 -4.13 12.50 9.91
N LEU A 146 -3.71 12.99 8.75
CA LEU A 146 -4.54 13.81 7.87
C LEU A 146 -5.18 12.97 6.76
N LEU A 147 -4.36 12.23 6.01
CA LEU A 147 -4.80 11.57 4.77
C LEU A 147 -3.99 10.30 4.52
N GLN A 148 -4.63 9.34 3.84
CA GLN A 148 -3.98 8.17 3.26
C GLN A 148 -4.23 8.15 1.74
N ILE A 149 -3.19 7.83 0.99
CA ILE A 149 -3.22 7.65 -0.47
C ILE A 149 -2.49 6.34 -0.78
N HIS A 150 -3.24 5.26 -1.01
CA HIS A 150 -2.68 3.93 -1.27
C HIS A 150 -1.73 3.42 -0.17
N ASP A 151 -0.43 3.37 -0.42
CA ASP A 151 0.65 2.96 0.49
C ASP A 151 1.28 4.15 1.23
N GLU A 152 0.73 5.35 1.06
CA GLU A 152 1.23 6.60 1.62
C GLU A 152 0.30 7.15 2.70
N VAL A 153 0.89 7.67 3.77
CA VAL A 153 0.19 8.41 4.83
C VAL A 153 0.77 9.81 4.97
N ILE A 154 -0.09 10.75 5.30
CA ILE A 154 0.26 12.14 5.57
C ILE A 154 -0.18 12.46 6.99
N VAL A 155 0.78 12.87 7.81
CA VAL A 155 0.53 13.46 9.13
C VAL A 155 0.88 14.94 9.10
N GLU A 156 0.19 15.73 9.91
CA GLU A 156 0.43 17.18 10.02
C GLU A 156 0.51 17.60 11.49
N GLY A 157 1.40 18.54 11.79
CA GLY A 157 1.65 19.05 13.14
C GLY A 157 2.62 20.23 13.15
N PRO A 158 3.08 20.65 14.34
CA PRO A 158 4.07 21.73 14.51
C PRO A 158 5.42 21.39 13.88
N GLU A 159 6.00 22.32 13.12
CA GLU A 159 7.30 22.15 12.46
C GLU A 159 8.47 21.85 13.44
N GLU A 160 8.39 22.36 14.67
CA GLU A 160 9.42 22.23 15.71
C GLU A 160 9.82 20.78 16.01
N HIS A 161 8.93 19.81 15.74
CA HIS A 161 9.11 18.39 16.06
C HIS A 161 9.11 17.48 14.84
N VAL A 162 9.37 18.02 13.64
CA VAL A 162 9.23 17.28 12.37
C VAL A 162 10.09 16.02 12.30
N GLU A 163 11.35 16.07 12.74
CA GLU A 163 12.25 14.90 12.72
C GLU A 163 11.78 13.80 13.69
N GLU A 164 11.31 14.19 14.89
CA GLU A 164 10.82 13.26 15.89
C GLU A 164 9.50 12.59 15.46
N ALA A 165 8.61 13.37 14.83
CA ALA A 165 7.38 12.88 14.24
C ALA A 165 7.68 11.96 13.06
N GLN A 166 8.65 12.30 12.21
CA GLN A 166 9.06 11.48 11.08
C GLN A 166 9.59 10.12 11.52
N ALA A 167 10.47 10.08 12.52
CA ALA A 167 10.98 8.82 13.07
C ALA A 167 9.84 7.95 13.65
N GLU A 168 8.86 8.57 14.31
CA GLU A 168 7.72 7.87 14.87
C GLU A 168 6.76 7.33 13.80
N VAL A 169 6.55 8.08 12.72
CA VAL A 169 5.77 7.62 11.56
C VAL A 169 6.41 6.39 10.92
N VAL A 170 7.72 6.45 10.67
CA VAL A 170 8.49 5.32 10.11
C VAL A 170 8.31 4.08 11.01
N ARG A 171 8.55 4.21 12.31
CA ARG A 171 8.38 3.11 13.28
C ARG A 171 6.98 2.50 13.22
N CYS A 172 5.95 3.33 13.22
CA CYS A 172 4.56 2.86 13.19
C CYS A 172 4.23 2.09 11.90
N MET A 173 4.82 2.48 10.77
CA MET A 173 4.58 1.88 9.46
C MET A 173 5.45 0.64 9.18
N GLU A 174 6.66 0.57 9.72
CA GLU A 174 7.54 -0.61 9.57
C GLU A 174 7.10 -1.78 10.46
N GLU A 175 6.51 -1.49 11.63
CA GLU A 175 6.08 -2.47 12.64
C GLU A 175 4.60 -2.33 13.05
N PRO A 176 3.63 -2.37 12.12
CA PRO A 176 2.23 -2.10 12.44
C PRO A 176 1.57 -3.22 13.26
N TRP A 177 2.17 -4.41 13.32
CA TRP A 177 1.60 -5.62 13.95
C TRP A 177 2.01 -5.89 15.40
N ASP A 178 3.01 -5.18 15.93
CA ASP A 178 3.63 -5.56 17.22
C ASP A 178 2.63 -5.57 18.40
N ASP A 179 1.55 -4.81 18.30
CA ASP A 179 0.54 -4.69 19.37
C ASP A 179 -0.60 -5.72 19.25
N TYR A 180 -0.66 -6.50 18.17
CA TYR A 180 -1.82 -7.34 17.82
C TYR A 180 -1.53 -8.85 17.85
N GLY A 181 -0.32 -9.25 18.26
CA GLY A 181 0.06 -10.67 18.33
C GLY A 181 0.01 -11.40 16.98
N LEU A 182 0.08 -10.65 15.87
CA LEU A 182 0.12 -11.22 14.52
C LEU A 182 1.54 -11.75 14.24
N GLU A 183 1.62 -12.84 13.46
CA GLU A 183 2.92 -13.33 13.00
C GLU A 183 3.64 -12.27 12.16
N ARG A 184 4.92 -12.06 12.45
CA ARG A 184 5.77 -11.13 11.69
C ARG A 184 5.91 -11.59 10.24
N LEU A 185 5.91 -10.63 9.32
CA LEU A 185 6.21 -10.92 7.92
C LEU A 185 7.61 -11.53 7.77
N LYS A 186 7.77 -12.40 6.76
CA LYS A 186 9.08 -12.98 6.41
C LYS A 186 10.08 -11.94 5.88
N VAL A 187 9.60 -10.75 5.54
CA VAL A 187 10.36 -9.63 5.00
C VAL A 187 10.04 -8.38 5.81
N ARG A 188 11.00 -7.46 5.93
CA ARG A 188 10.78 -6.15 6.55
C ARG A 188 9.98 -5.26 5.61
N LEU A 189 9.13 -4.41 6.17
CA LEU A 189 8.57 -3.28 5.43
C LEU A 189 9.57 -2.13 5.53
N GLU A 190 9.96 -1.60 4.39
CA GLU A 190 10.80 -0.40 4.31
C GLU A 190 9.89 0.80 4.07
N VAL A 191 10.11 1.88 4.83
CA VAL A 191 9.33 3.10 4.75
C VAL A 191 10.25 4.27 4.38
N ASP A 192 9.98 4.88 3.23
CA ASP A 192 10.57 6.15 2.84
C ASP A 192 9.77 7.27 3.51
N ALA A 193 10.43 8.22 4.17
CA ALA A 193 9.75 9.37 4.78
C ALA A 193 10.41 10.70 4.42
N ASP A 194 9.57 11.70 4.19
CA ASP A 194 9.96 13.06 3.80
C ASP A 194 9.03 14.08 4.48
N HIS A 195 9.43 15.36 4.54
CA HIS A 195 8.62 16.42 5.12
C HIS A 195 8.64 17.70 4.30
N ALA A 196 7.53 18.45 4.30
CA ALA A 196 7.45 19.74 3.64
C ALA A 196 6.39 20.66 4.27
N HIS A 197 6.43 21.94 3.91
CA HIS A 197 5.44 22.94 4.32
C HIS A 197 4.16 22.88 3.49
N SER A 198 4.20 22.30 2.29
CA SER A 198 3.03 22.11 1.43
C SER A 198 3.04 20.76 0.71
N TRP A 199 1.86 20.25 0.36
CA TRP A 199 1.74 18.97 -0.37
C TRP A 199 2.43 19.00 -1.74
N TYR A 200 2.50 20.17 -2.37
CA TYR A 200 3.16 20.33 -3.66
C TYR A 200 4.68 20.18 -3.55
N GLU A 201 5.26 20.52 -2.39
CA GLU A 201 6.70 20.47 -2.12
C GLU A 201 7.16 19.07 -1.67
N ALA A 202 6.30 18.26 -1.07
CA ALA A 202 6.62 16.92 -0.54
C ALA A 202 6.67 15.79 -1.60
N LYS A 203 6.68 16.13 -2.91
CA LYS A 203 6.37 15.17 -4.00
C LYS A 203 7.57 14.49 -4.62
#